data_AF-A0A285Z356-F1
#
_entry.id   AF-A0A285Z356-F1
#
_cell.length_a   1.000
_cell.length_b   1.000
_cell.length_c   1.000
_cell.angle_alpha   90.00
_cell.angle_beta   90.00
_cell.angle_gamma   90.00
#
_symmetry.space_group_name_H-M   'P 1'
#
loop_
_entity.id
_entity.type
_entity.pdbx_description
1 polymer ?
#
loop_
_entity_poly.entity_id
_entity_poly.type
_entity_poly.pdbx_seq_one_letter_code
_entity_poly.pdbx_strand_id
1 'polypeptide(L)'
;MKTKKWAMLAAVLAIALPHAAAAQETPEQVAERYLSTMKARDWAANAALVHPEELDSIKAAFLDVAHSDTSSAGLRALFNVSTARELEALTPVQVYQRFVASTVGEQAEMTRFLSTAVFKVLGHVAEGDSVYVVYRVSATGASGPMTQVTVMSLRRSGTGWKMRLTDELRSTIVALHTEAAQRRRSNAALTPPGERPPPRPAPSAAPAPLPPTPPVVPPRP
;
A
#
# COMPACT_ATOMS: atom_id res chain seq x y z
N MET A 1 43.78 47.10 51.81
CA MET A 1 43.67 45.64 51.97
C MET A 1 42.20 45.23 52.02
N LYS A 2 41.81 44.25 51.18
CA LYS A 2 40.64 43.32 51.27
C LYS A 2 39.22 43.91 50.99
N THR A 3 38.70 43.87 49.75
CA THR A 3 37.92 42.79 49.05
C THR A 3 36.52 42.53 49.64
N LYS A 4 35.37 42.65 48.96
CA LYS A 4 34.73 41.75 47.93
C LYS A 4 33.37 42.41 47.59
N LYS A 5 32.98 42.83 46.37
CA LYS A 5 32.56 42.07 45.16
C LYS A 5 31.69 40.82 45.41
N TRP A 6 30.37 40.98 45.45
CA TRP A 6 29.32 39.99 45.14
C TRP A 6 28.15 40.80 44.53
N ALA A 7 28.10 41.12 43.23
CA ALA A 7 28.03 40.29 42.03
C ALA A 7 26.77 39.40 41.96
N MET A 8 25.80 39.91 41.19
CA MET A 8 24.78 39.19 40.41
C MET A 8 23.70 38.39 41.13
N LEU A 9 22.59 39.07 41.42
CA LEU A 9 21.27 38.45 41.38
C LEU A 9 20.79 38.52 39.92
N ALA A 10 21.12 37.49 39.13
CA ALA A 10 20.60 37.33 37.79
C ALA A 10 19.13 36.89 37.89
N ALA A 11 18.22 37.83 37.67
CA ALA A 11 16.80 37.54 37.49
C ALA A 11 16.66 36.66 36.24
N VAL A 12 16.38 35.37 36.44
CA VAL A 12 15.93 34.46 35.39
C VAL A 12 14.54 34.94 34.96
N LEU A 13 14.53 35.84 33.99
CA LEU A 13 13.35 36.20 33.23
C LEU A 13 12.94 34.95 32.47
N ALA A 14 11.98 34.19 33.02
CA ALA A 14 11.35 33.08 32.35
C ALA A 14 10.71 33.62 31.06
N ILE A 15 11.39 33.40 29.93
CA ILE A 15 10.84 33.65 28.61
C ILE A 15 9.68 32.69 28.46
N ALA A 16 8.47 33.17 28.76
CA ALA A 16 7.24 32.57 28.33
C ALA A 16 7.18 32.71 26.81
N LEU A 17 7.88 31.82 26.10
CA LEU A 17 7.65 31.60 24.68
C LEU A 17 6.15 31.28 24.58
N PRO A 18 5.34 32.09 23.88
CA PRO A 18 4.02 31.65 23.53
C PRO A 18 4.26 30.39 22.71
N HIS A 19 3.90 29.23 23.26
CA HIS A 19 3.63 28.08 22.44
C HIS A 19 2.49 28.54 21.53
N ALA A 20 2.86 29.05 20.35
CA ALA A 20 1.95 29.20 19.25
C ALA A 20 1.38 27.80 19.10
N ALA A 21 0.16 27.60 19.63
CA ALA A 21 -0.62 26.42 19.37
C ALA A 21 -0.73 26.43 17.84
N ALA A 22 0.11 25.62 17.19
CA ALA A 22 0.12 25.51 15.76
C ALA A 22 -1.34 25.22 15.39
N ALA A 23 -1.96 26.19 14.72
CA ALA A 23 -3.38 26.11 14.41
C ALA A 23 -3.61 24.75 13.77
N GLN A 24 -4.43 23.91 14.42
CA GLN A 24 -4.68 22.57 13.91
C GLN A 24 -5.21 22.73 12.50
N GLU A 25 -4.55 22.04 11.58
CA GLU A 25 -4.90 22.12 10.17
C GLU A 25 -6.35 21.69 9.96
N THR A 26 -7.09 22.46 9.15
CA THR A 26 -8.49 22.15 8.89
C THR A 26 -8.62 20.95 7.94
N PRO A 27 -9.75 20.23 7.96
CA PRO A 27 -10.03 19.18 6.98
C PRO A 27 -9.84 19.64 5.53
N GLU A 28 -10.27 20.85 5.22
CA GLU A 28 -10.15 21.45 3.88
C GLU A 28 -8.69 21.62 3.48
N GLN A 29 -7.84 22.13 4.36
CA GLN A 29 -6.41 22.31 4.08
C GLN A 29 -5.71 20.97 3.79
N VAL A 30 -6.07 19.91 4.54
CA VAL A 30 -5.55 18.56 4.28
C VAL A 30 -6.04 18.04 2.92
N ALA A 31 -7.31 18.22 2.60
CA ALA A 31 -7.88 17.81 1.32
C ALA A 31 -7.26 18.56 0.14
N GLU A 32 -7.10 19.88 0.23
CA GLU A 32 -6.44 20.71 -0.78
C GLU A 32 -5.02 20.23 -1.05
N ARG A 33 -4.25 19.92 0.00
CA ARG A 33 -2.90 19.40 -0.15
C ARG A 33 -2.87 17.98 -0.71
N TYR A 34 -3.83 17.13 -0.36
CA TYR A 34 -3.95 15.81 -0.97
C TYR A 34 -4.22 15.92 -2.48
N LEU A 35 -5.16 16.78 -2.88
CA LEU A 35 -5.51 17.00 -4.28
C LEU A 35 -4.37 17.67 -5.06
N SER A 36 -3.63 18.60 -4.44
CA SER A 36 -2.49 19.27 -5.09
C SER A 36 -1.31 18.31 -5.28
N THR A 37 -1.00 17.46 -4.30
CA THR A 37 0.03 16.42 -4.44
C THR A 37 -0.34 15.38 -5.49
N MET A 38 -1.62 14.99 -5.55
CA MET A 38 -2.14 14.10 -6.61
C MET A 38 -1.97 14.73 -7.99
N LYS A 39 -2.35 16.00 -8.17
CA LYS A 39 -2.18 16.74 -9.42
C LYS A 39 -0.72 16.90 -9.81
N ALA A 40 0.15 17.19 -8.84
CA ALA A 40 1.59 17.31 -9.04
C ALA A 40 2.29 15.97 -9.28
N ARG A 41 1.58 14.85 -9.09
CA ARG A 41 2.12 13.49 -9.14
C ARG A 41 3.21 13.24 -8.10
N ASP A 42 3.14 13.95 -6.99
CA ASP A 42 4.02 13.74 -5.83
C ASP A 42 3.42 12.64 -4.94
N TRP A 43 3.65 11.40 -5.35
CA TRP A 43 3.12 10.23 -4.66
C TRP A 43 3.68 10.08 -3.25
N ALA A 44 4.88 10.62 -2.99
CA ALA A 44 5.47 10.58 -1.67
C ALA A 44 4.76 11.51 -0.70
N ALA A 45 4.58 12.78 -1.08
CA ALA A 45 3.81 13.72 -0.28
C ALA A 45 2.34 13.31 -0.18
N ASN A 46 1.77 12.74 -1.24
CA ASN A 46 0.39 12.24 -1.23
C ASN A 46 0.22 11.08 -0.24
N ALA A 47 1.11 10.08 -0.24
CA ALA A 47 1.08 8.96 0.69
C ALA A 47 1.19 9.40 2.15
N ALA A 48 1.97 10.44 2.44
CA ALA A 48 2.10 11.00 3.78
C ALA A 48 0.79 11.59 4.32
N LEU A 49 -0.21 11.85 3.47
CA LEU A 49 -1.52 12.35 3.85
C LEU A 49 -2.55 11.23 4.03
N VAL A 50 -2.22 10.00 3.67
CA VAL A 50 -3.09 8.83 3.87
C VAL A 50 -2.96 8.30 5.29
N HIS A 51 -4.05 7.77 5.83
CA HIS A 51 -4.08 7.18 7.17
C HIS A 51 -3.22 5.91 7.20
N PRO A 52 -2.35 5.70 8.21
CA PRO A 52 -1.44 4.56 8.25
C PRO A 52 -2.16 3.21 8.18
N GLU A 53 -3.27 3.05 8.91
CA GLU A 53 -4.10 1.84 8.86
C GLU A 53 -4.64 1.53 7.45
N GLU A 54 -4.86 2.56 6.62
CA GLU A 54 -5.35 2.38 5.25
C GLU A 54 -4.23 1.91 4.32
N LEU A 55 -3.01 2.42 4.52
CA LEU A 55 -1.83 1.93 3.81
C LEU A 55 -1.55 0.47 4.17
N ASP A 56 -1.64 0.12 5.46
CA ASP A 56 -1.47 -1.24 5.95
C ASP A 56 -2.53 -2.18 5.37
N SER A 57 -3.80 -1.74 5.39
CA SER A 57 -4.93 -2.49 4.82
C SER A 57 -4.74 -2.78 3.33
N ILE A 58 -4.29 -1.78 2.55
CA ILE A 58 -4.02 -1.98 1.12
C ILE A 58 -2.87 -2.95 0.89
N LYS A 59 -1.76 -2.81 1.62
CA LYS A 59 -0.64 -3.75 1.49
C LYS A 59 -1.11 -5.17 1.77
N ALA A 60 -1.85 -5.38 2.85
CA ALA A 60 -2.39 -6.69 3.21
C ALA A 60 -3.27 -7.28 2.09
N ALA A 61 -4.16 -6.46 1.52
CA ALA A 61 -5.05 -6.90 0.45
C ALA A 61 -4.28 -7.29 -0.83
N PHE A 62 -3.24 -6.55 -1.21
CA PHE A 62 -2.39 -6.92 -2.35
C PHE A 62 -1.54 -8.16 -2.09
N LEU A 63 -1.07 -8.37 -0.85
CA LEU A 63 -0.35 -9.60 -0.50
C LEU A 63 -1.25 -10.83 -0.57
N ASP A 64 -2.51 -10.71 -0.16
CA ASP A 64 -3.49 -11.79 -0.30
C ASP A 64 -3.71 -12.16 -1.77
N VAL A 65 -3.86 -11.16 -2.65
CA VAL A 65 -3.93 -11.39 -4.11
C VAL A 65 -2.63 -12.02 -4.64
N ALA A 66 -1.46 -11.56 -4.19
CA ALA A 66 -0.16 -12.08 -4.62
C ALA A 66 0.09 -13.54 -4.19
N HIS A 67 -0.43 -13.96 -3.04
CA HIS A 67 -0.41 -15.36 -2.61
C HIS A 67 -1.46 -16.19 -3.37
N SER A 68 -2.56 -15.55 -3.74
CA SER A 68 -3.66 -16.11 -4.53
C SER A 68 -3.50 -15.98 -6.04
N ASP A 69 -2.38 -15.48 -6.55
CA ASP A 69 -2.01 -15.57 -7.97
C ASP A 69 -0.49 -15.68 -8.09
N THR A 70 0.00 -16.81 -8.58
CA THR A 70 1.44 -16.99 -8.79
C THR A 70 1.93 -16.31 -10.06
N SER A 71 1.06 -15.64 -10.83
CA SER A 71 1.47 -14.87 -11.99
C SER A 71 2.26 -13.62 -11.57
N SER A 72 3.48 -13.48 -12.09
CA SER A 72 4.31 -12.29 -11.84
C SER A 72 3.94 -11.12 -12.74
N ALA A 73 3.00 -11.28 -13.68
CA ALA A 73 2.64 -10.25 -14.64
C ALA A 73 1.95 -9.05 -13.97
N GLY A 74 0.94 -9.30 -13.13
CA GLY A 74 0.25 -8.23 -12.39
C GLY A 74 1.16 -7.53 -11.39
N LEU A 75 2.01 -8.29 -10.69
CA LEU A 75 2.98 -7.73 -9.74
C LEU A 75 4.01 -6.83 -10.42
N ARG A 76 4.50 -7.22 -11.60
CA ARG A 76 5.42 -6.38 -12.38
C ARG A 76 4.74 -5.11 -12.88
N ALA A 77 3.52 -5.22 -13.41
CA ALA A 77 2.79 -4.06 -13.93
C ALA A 77 2.45 -3.03 -12.84
N LEU A 78 1.97 -3.49 -11.68
CA LEU A 78 1.48 -2.60 -10.62
C LEU A 78 2.54 -2.15 -9.63
N PHE A 79 3.55 -2.98 -9.36
CA PHE A 79 4.52 -2.74 -8.28
C PHE A 79 5.97 -2.82 -8.74
N ASN A 80 6.24 -3.17 -10.00
CA ASN A 80 7.57 -3.44 -10.53
C ASN A 80 8.35 -4.44 -9.64
N VAL A 81 7.68 -5.51 -9.23
CA VAL A 81 8.26 -6.64 -8.48
C VAL A 81 7.90 -7.95 -9.17
N SER A 82 8.75 -8.96 -9.04
CA SER A 82 8.60 -10.25 -9.72
C SER A 82 8.00 -11.33 -8.83
N THR A 83 7.99 -11.15 -7.51
CA THR A 83 7.55 -12.16 -6.54
C THR A 83 6.72 -11.56 -5.41
N ALA A 84 5.86 -12.37 -4.78
CA ALA A 84 5.12 -11.96 -3.59
C ALA A 84 6.05 -11.59 -2.42
N ARG A 85 7.20 -12.28 -2.30
CA ARG A 85 8.22 -11.99 -1.29
C ARG A 85 8.84 -10.59 -1.48
N GLU A 86 9.08 -10.17 -2.72
CA GLU A 86 9.55 -8.81 -3.01
C GLU A 86 8.48 -7.77 -2.65
N LEU A 87 7.21 -8.04 -2.90
CA LEU A 87 6.10 -7.17 -2.49
C LEU A 87 6.02 -7.08 -0.95
N GLU A 88 6.19 -8.19 -0.24
CA GLU A 88 6.15 -8.25 1.23
C GLU A 88 7.26 -7.39 1.87
N ALA A 89 8.43 -7.34 1.24
CA ALA A 89 9.56 -6.53 1.67
C ALA A 89 9.32 -5.01 1.53
N LEU A 90 8.35 -4.58 0.72
CA LEU A 90 8.00 -3.16 0.59
C LEU A 90 7.28 -2.65 1.83
N THR A 91 7.49 -1.38 2.19
CA THR A 91 6.65 -0.74 3.21
C THR A 91 5.24 -0.48 2.66
N PRO A 92 4.21 -0.35 3.52
CA PRO A 92 2.85 0.01 3.11
C PRO A 92 2.80 1.28 2.25
N VAL A 93 3.60 2.29 2.63
CA VAL A 93 3.78 3.53 1.87
C VAL A 93 4.31 3.26 0.46
N GLN A 94 5.34 2.41 0.33
CA GLN A 94 5.91 2.07 -0.98
C GLN A 94 4.92 1.31 -1.86
N VAL A 95 4.12 0.41 -1.29
CA VAL A 95 3.07 -0.31 -2.03
C VAL A 95 2.05 0.68 -2.61
N TYR A 96 1.55 1.60 -1.80
CA TYR A 96 0.62 2.65 -2.26
C TYR A 96 1.25 3.54 -3.34
N GLN A 97 2.47 4.04 -3.12
CA GLN A 97 3.16 4.91 -4.08
C GLN A 97 3.32 4.25 -5.44
N ARG A 98 3.76 2.99 -5.47
CA ARG A 98 3.95 2.25 -6.72
C ARG A 98 2.63 1.96 -7.41
N PHE A 99 1.62 1.54 -6.65
CA PHE A 99 0.29 1.30 -7.20
C PHE A 99 -0.31 2.54 -7.86
N VAL A 100 -0.29 3.68 -7.16
CA VAL A 100 -0.81 4.95 -7.70
C VAL A 100 0.04 5.41 -8.89
N ALA A 101 1.37 5.30 -8.79
CA ALA A 101 2.25 5.63 -9.91
C ALA A 101 1.94 4.80 -11.17
N SER A 102 1.79 3.48 -11.04
CA SER A 102 1.47 2.59 -12.16
C SER A 102 0.08 2.83 -12.72
N THR A 103 -0.91 3.12 -11.89
CA THR A 103 -2.31 3.26 -12.34
C THR A 103 -2.59 4.64 -12.92
N VAL A 104 -2.04 5.69 -12.30
CA VAL A 104 -2.27 7.09 -12.70
C VAL A 104 -1.21 7.58 -13.68
N GLY A 105 0.05 7.20 -13.48
CA GLY A 105 1.20 7.68 -14.26
C GLY A 105 1.32 7.07 -15.64
N GLU A 106 0.96 5.80 -15.81
CA GLU A 106 1.05 5.09 -17.10
C GLU A 106 -0.14 5.41 -18.04
N GLN A 107 -1.25 5.93 -17.50
CA GLN A 107 -2.42 6.27 -18.28
C GLN A 107 -2.32 7.72 -18.78
N ALA A 108 -2.00 7.89 -20.07
CA ALA A 108 -1.87 9.20 -20.70
C ALA A 108 -3.14 10.06 -20.56
N GLU A 109 -4.32 9.44 -20.65
CA GLU A 109 -5.60 10.12 -20.44
C GLU A 109 -5.75 10.65 -19.01
N MET A 110 -5.43 9.84 -18.00
CA MET A 110 -5.48 10.26 -16.59
C MET A 110 -4.47 11.38 -16.29
N THR A 111 -3.25 11.28 -16.84
CA THR A 111 -2.25 12.34 -16.70
C THR A 111 -2.73 13.65 -17.32
N ARG A 112 -3.37 13.61 -18.50
CA ARG A 112 -3.97 14.79 -19.14
C ARG A 112 -5.17 15.32 -18.36
N PHE A 113 -5.99 14.43 -17.81
CA PHE A 113 -7.10 14.81 -16.94
C PHE A 113 -6.58 15.59 -15.73
N LEU A 114 -5.62 15.05 -14.98
CA LEU A 114 -5.04 15.70 -13.80
C LEU A 114 -4.38 17.04 -14.13
N SER A 115 -3.72 17.17 -15.28
CA SER A 115 -3.06 18.43 -15.66
C SER A 115 -4.05 19.57 -15.87
N THR A 116 -5.25 19.27 -16.40
CA THR A 116 -6.33 20.25 -16.61
C THR A 116 -7.30 20.35 -15.44
N ALA A 117 -7.26 19.40 -14.50
CA ALA A 117 -8.18 19.36 -13.37
C ALA A 117 -8.04 20.59 -12.46
N VAL A 118 -9.18 21.19 -12.15
CA VAL A 118 -9.34 22.23 -11.14
C VAL A 118 -10.15 21.64 -10.01
N PHE A 119 -9.55 21.59 -8.82
CA PHE A 119 -10.19 21.13 -7.61
C PHE A 119 -10.65 22.33 -6.79
N LYS A 120 -11.92 22.34 -6.40
CA LYS A 120 -12.51 23.36 -5.53
C LYS A 120 -13.15 22.69 -4.32
N VAL A 121 -12.54 22.83 -3.15
CA VAL A 121 -13.16 22.39 -1.89
C VAL A 121 -14.38 23.28 -1.60
N LEU A 122 -15.50 22.65 -1.25
CA LEU A 122 -16.78 23.31 -1.01
C LEU A 122 -17.09 23.42 0.49
N GLY A 123 -16.59 22.48 1.29
CA GLY A 123 -16.77 22.42 2.74
C GLY A 123 -16.65 20.98 3.25
N HIS A 124 -17.02 20.74 4.50
CA HIS A 124 -17.05 19.40 5.08
C HIS A 124 -18.30 19.13 5.91
N VAL A 125 -18.57 17.84 6.13
CA VAL A 125 -19.55 17.34 7.10
C VAL A 125 -18.82 16.44 8.08
N ALA A 126 -18.99 16.67 9.38
CA ALA A 126 -18.40 15.82 10.42
C ALA A 126 -19.36 14.69 10.82
N GLU A 127 -18.84 13.50 11.03
CA GLU A 127 -19.55 12.33 11.55
C GLU A 127 -18.63 11.56 12.51
N GLY A 128 -18.86 11.68 13.81
CA GLY A 128 -18.03 11.01 14.82
C GLY A 128 -16.56 11.44 14.75
N ASP A 129 -15.67 10.49 14.50
CA ASP A 129 -14.21 10.70 14.37
C ASP A 129 -13.75 11.00 12.94
N SER A 130 -14.70 11.06 12.00
CA SER A 130 -14.49 11.20 10.58
C SER A 130 -15.07 12.52 10.07
N VAL A 131 -14.48 13.05 8.99
CA VAL A 131 -14.96 14.22 8.27
C VAL A 131 -14.99 13.93 6.79
N TYR A 132 -16.06 14.35 6.12
CA TYR A 132 -16.26 14.18 4.70
C TYR A 132 -16.14 15.53 4.03
N VAL A 133 -15.02 15.75 3.32
CA VAL A 133 -14.77 16.98 2.59
C VAL A 133 -15.40 16.86 1.20
N VAL A 134 -16.35 17.74 0.92
CA VAL A 134 -17.01 17.83 -0.38
C VAL A 134 -16.20 18.76 -1.27
N TYR A 135 -15.86 18.32 -2.47
CA TYR A 135 -15.14 19.12 -3.44
C TYR A 135 -15.70 18.93 -4.84
N ARG A 136 -15.50 19.93 -5.69
CA ARG A 136 -15.81 19.89 -7.11
C ARG A 136 -14.52 19.71 -7.89
N VAL A 137 -14.53 18.78 -8.83
CA VAL A 137 -13.50 18.66 -9.86
C VAL A 137 -14.10 19.10 -11.19
N SER A 138 -13.39 19.95 -11.91
CA SER A 138 -13.70 20.34 -13.28
C SER A 138 -12.46 20.14 -14.14
N ALA A 139 -12.61 19.53 -15.31
CA ALA A 139 -11.50 19.27 -16.24
C ALA A 139 -12.01 19.25 -17.68
N THR A 140 -11.10 19.32 -18.65
CA THR A 140 -11.44 19.19 -20.07
C THR A 140 -10.86 17.89 -20.60
N GLY A 141 -11.73 16.89 -20.77
CA GLY A 141 -11.38 15.59 -21.35
C GLY A 141 -11.54 15.56 -22.87
N ALA A 142 -11.31 14.39 -23.48
CA ALA A 142 -11.53 14.20 -24.91
C ALA A 142 -12.99 14.44 -25.33
N SER A 143 -13.94 14.14 -24.44
CA SER A 143 -15.39 14.32 -24.66
C SER A 143 -15.90 15.72 -24.32
N GLY A 144 -15.01 16.67 -23.99
CA GLY A 144 -15.36 18.05 -23.63
C GLY A 144 -15.24 18.34 -22.12
N PRO A 145 -15.82 19.47 -21.66
CA PRO A 145 -15.75 19.86 -20.26
C PRO A 145 -16.55 18.91 -19.37
N MET A 146 -15.91 18.42 -18.32
CA MET A 146 -16.51 17.58 -17.29
C MET A 146 -16.51 18.34 -15.96
N THR A 147 -17.58 18.20 -15.19
CA THR A 147 -17.64 18.69 -13.81
C THR A 147 -18.34 17.68 -12.93
N GLN A 148 -17.71 17.32 -11.82
CA GLN A 148 -18.22 16.33 -10.87
C GLN A 148 -18.02 16.83 -9.45
N VAL A 149 -19.00 16.58 -8.58
CA VAL A 149 -18.84 16.76 -7.13
C VAL A 149 -18.49 15.40 -6.54
N THR A 150 -17.43 15.38 -5.73
CA THR A 150 -16.89 14.18 -5.09
C THR A 150 -16.71 14.43 -3.59
N VAL A 151 -16.68 13.35 -2.82
CA VAL A 151 -16.51 13.38 -1.37
C VAL A 151 -15.22 12.65 -1.00
N MET A 152 -14.41 13.31 -0.17
CA MET A 152 -13.18 12.79 0.39
C MET A 152 -13.39 12.49 1.87
N SER A 153 -13.13 11.27 2.33
CA SER A 153 -13.23 10.93 3.76
C SER A 153 -11.89 11.10 4.44
N LEU A 154 -11.83 11.85 5.53
CA LEU A 154 -10.67 11.97 6.40
C LEU A 154 -11.03 11.46 7.80
N ARG A 155 -10.03 10.97 8.52
CA ARG A 155 -10.14 10.55 9.93
C ARG A 155 -8.99 11.12 10.74
N ARG A 156 -9.22 11.37 12.02
CA ARG A 156 -8.15 11.81 12.93
C ARG A 156 -7.10 10.72 13.10
N SER A 157 -5.83 11.13 13.00
CA SER A 157 -4.66 10.31 13.32
C SER A 157 -3.68 11.16 14.12
N GLY A 158 -3.61 10.94 15.43
CA GLY A 158 -2.86 11.81 16.34
C GLY A 158 -3.46 13.22 16.37
N THR A 159 -2.64 14.24 16.06
CA THR A 159 -3.05 15.65 16.10
C THR A 159 -3.61 16.18 14.77
N GLY A 160 -3.60 15.39 13.69
CA GLY A 160 -3.99 15.83 12.35
C GLY A 160 -5.03 14.94 11.68
N TRP A 161 -5.53 15.40 10.53
CA TRP A 161 -6.41 14.64 9.65
C TRP A 161 -5.59 13.83 8.65
N LYS A 162 -6.06 12.64 8.33
CA LYS A 162 -5.49 11.78 7.29
C LYS A 162 -6.59 11.24 6.41
N MET A 163 -6.30 11.14 5.12
CA MET A 163 -7.17 10.61 4.10
C MET A 163 -7.45 9.13 4.34
N ARG A 164 -8.73 8.77 4.27
CA ARG A 164 -9.17 7.39 4.18
C ARG A 164 -9.33 7.02 2.72
N LEU A 165 -8.79 5.87 2.35
CA LEU A 165 -8.93 5.39 0.98
C LEU A 165 -10.38 4.97 0.75
N THR A 166 -10.91 5.38 -0.40
CA THR A 166 -12.32 5.18 -0.74
C THR A 166 -12.63 3.70 -0.94
N ASP A 167 -13.90 3.34 -0.76
CA ASP A 167 -14.37 1.98 -1.04
C ASP A 167 -14.17 1.58 -2.51
N GLU A 168 -14.09 2.57 -3.41
CA GLU A 168 -13.77 2.34 -4.82
C GLU A 168 -12.39 1.70 -4.99
N LEU A 169 -11.35 2.20 -4.31
CA LEU A 169 -10.02 1.60 -4.38
C LEU A 169 -10.03 0.17 -3.81
N ARG A 170 -10.78 -0.07 -2.73
CA ARG A 170 -10.97 -1.43 -2.21
C ARG A 170 -11.69 -2.32 -3.23
N SER A 171 -12.71 -1.78 -3.91
CA SER A 171 -13.47 -2.51 -4.93
C SER A 171 -12.60 -2.92 -6.12
N THR A 172 -11.64 -2.06 -6.52
CA THR A 172 -10.65 -2.40 -7.55
C THR A 172 -9.78 -3.58 -7.12
N ILE A 173 -9.35 -3.61 -5.86
CA ILE A 173 -8.58 -4.74 -5.32
C ILE A 173 -9.41 -6.04 -5.32
N VAL A 174 -10.69 -5.96 -4.95
CA VAL A 174 -11.61 -7.11 -5.01
C VAL A 174 -11.82 -7.60 -6.45
N ALA A 175 -11.92 -6.69 -7.42
CA ALA A 175 -12.03 -7.03 -8.83
C ALA A 175 -10.79 -7.79 -9.33
N LEU A 176 -9.59 -7.35 -8.95
CA LEU A 176 -8.33 -8.04 -9.26
C LEU A 176 -8.30 -9.46 -8.68
N HIS A 177 -8.76 -9.63 -7.44
CA HIS A 177 -8.88 -10.95 -6.81
C HIS A 177 -9.82 -11.88 -7.60
N THR A 178 -10.96 -11.34 -8.06
CA THR A 178 -11.96 -12.09 -8.82
C THR A 178 -11.40 -12.53 -10.18
N GLU A 179 -10.68 -11.65 -10.88
CA GLU A 179 -10.07 -11.97 -12.16
C GLU A 179 -8.96 -13.04 -12.02
N ALA A 180 -8.11 -12.93 -11.01
CA ALA A 180 -7.08 -13.92 -10.70
C ALA A 180 -7.68 -15.32 -10.43
N ALA A 181 -8.74 -15.38 -9.63
CA ALA A 181 -9.46 -16.62 -9.36
C ALA A 181 -10.07 -17.23 -10.63
N GLN A 182 -10.62 -16.41 -11.53
CA GLN A 182 -11.19 -16.86 -12.78
C GLN A 182 -10.12 -17.42 -13.73
N ARG A 183 -8.95 -16.76 -13.84
CA ARG A 183 -7.81 -17.24 -14.64
C ARG A 183 -7.29 -18.59 -14.15
N ARG A 184 -7.23 -18.80 -12.83
CA ARG A 184 -6.89 -20.12 -12.26
C ARG A 184 -7.87 -21.20 -12.69
N ARG A 185 -9.18 -20.93 -12.64
CA ARG A 185 -10.22 -21.88 -13.06
C ARG A 185 -10.13 -22.21 -14.55
N SER A 186 -9.93 -21.20 -15.41
CA SER A 186 -9.77 -21.44 -16.85
C SER A 186 -8.53 -22.27 -17.15
N ASN A 187 -7.40 -22.00 -16.48
CA ASN A 187 -6.17 -22.77 -16.69
C ASN A 187 -6.29 -24.21 -16.18
N ALA A 188 -6.95 -24.42 -15.03
CA ALA A 188 -7.21 -25.76 -14.52
C ALA A 188 -8.15 -26.56 -15.44
N ALA A 189 -9.16 -25.91 -16.03
CA ALA A 189 -10.08 -26.54 -16.97
C ALA A 189 -9.43 -26.89 -18.33
N LEU A 190 -8.36 -26.19 -18.71
CA LEU A 190 -7.59 -26.44 -19.94
C LEU A 190 -6.56 -27.57 -19.79
N THR A 191 -6.35 -28.11 -18.59
CA THR A 191 -5.51 -29.31 -18.40
C THR A 191 -6.34 -30.55 -18.72
N PRO A 192 -6.06 -31.29 -19.80
CA PRO A 192 -6.89 -32.42 -20.21
C PRO A 192 -6.92 -33.52 -19.13
N PRO A 193 -8.07 -34.20 -18.90
CA PRO A 193 -8.20 -35.25 -17.88
C PRO A 193 -7.23 -36.45 -18.03
N GLY A 194 -6.50 -36.55 -19.15
CA GLY A 194 -5.60 -37.66 -19.49
C GLY A 194 -4.12 -37.43 -19.19
N GLU A 195 -3.71 -36.22 -18.79
CA GLU A 195 -2.29 -35.88 -18.55
C GLU A 195 -1.95 -35.78 -17.06
N ARG A 196 -2.67 -36.54 -16.22
CA ARG A 196 -2.18 -36.84 -14.88
C ARG A 196 -0.86 -37.60 -15.06
N PRO A 197 0.30 -37.10 -14.60
CA PRO A 197 1.53 -37.87 -14.65
C PRO A 197 1.25 -39.22 -14.01
N PRO A 198 1.66 -40.33 -14.64
CA PRO A 198 1.40 -41.66 -14.11
C PRO A 198 1.86 -41.70 -12.65
N PRO A 199 1.11 -42.38 -11.76
CA PRO A 199 1.51 -42.53 -10.37
C PRO A 199 2.98 -42.93 -10.35
N ARG A 200 3.80 -42.11 -9.68
CA ARG A 200 5.23 -42.37 -9.54
C ARG A 200 5.37 -43.86 -9.20
N PRO A 201 6.07 -44.67 -10.01
CA PRO A 201 6.15 -46.10 -9.78
C PRO A 201 6.55 -46.29 -8.32
N ALA A 202 5.80 -47.14 -7.61
CA ALA A 202 6.10 -47.48 -6.24
C ALA A 202 7.61 -47.78 -6.15
N PRO A 203 8.33 -47.29 -5.11
CA PRO A 203 9.74 -47.59 -4.96
C PRO A 203 9.92 -49.09 -5.14
N SER A 204 10.61 -49.47 -6.23
CA SER A 204 10.90 -50.85 -6.55
C SER A 204 11.46 -51.47 -5.28
N ALA A 205 10.83 -52.57 -4.83
CA ALA A 205 11.18 -53.25 -3.61
C ALA A 205 12.71 -53.32 -3.48
N ALA A 206 13.23 -52.77 -2.39
CA ALA A 206 14.66 -52.84 -2.10
C ALA A 206 15.14 -54.28 -2.29
N PRO A 207 16.31 -54.49 -2.92
CA PRO A 207 16.87 -55.83 -3.08
C PRO A 207 16.96 -56.50 -1.70
N ALA A 208 16.57 -57.77 -1.65
CA ALA A 208 16.59 -58.58 -0.44
C ALA A 208 17.98 -58.47 0.24
N PRO A 209 18.04 -58.36 1.58
CA PRO A 209 19.32 -58.30 2.28
C PRO A 209 20.14 -59.55 1.96
N LEU A 210 21.42 -59.34 1.63
CA LEU A 210 22.38 -60.42 1.41
C LEU A 210 22.42 -61.34 2.65
N PRO A 211 22.57 -62.67 2.46
CA PRO A 211 22.70 -63.59 3.57
C PRO A 211 23.92 -63.21 4.43
N PRO A 212 23.83 -63.36 5.76
CA PRO A 212 24.94 -63.05 6.66
C PRO A 212 26.17 -63.89 6.29
N THR A 213 27.32 -63.24 6.18
CA THR A 213 28.60 -63.90 5.99
C THR A 213 28.88 -64.84 7.17
N PRO A 214 29.36 -66.07 6.93
CA PRO A 214 29.69 -67.00 8.01
C PRO A 214 30.83 -66.44 8.86
N PRO A 215 30.83 -66.72 10.18
CA PRO A 215 31.86 -66.22 11.08
C PRO A 215 33.23 -66.80 10.70
N VAL A 216 34.21 -65.91 10.54
CA VAL A 216 35.61 -66.26 10.39
C VAL A 216 36.08 -66.89 11.70
N VAL A 217 36.37 -68.19 11.68
CA VAL A 217 36.97 -68.89 12.81
C VAL A 217 38.46 -68.56 12.83
N PRO A 218 39.01 -67.96 13.90
CA PRO A 218 40.44 -67.73 14.01
C PRO A 218 41.17 -69.07 14.21
N PRO A 219 42.40 -69.22 13.68
CA PRO A 219 43.20 -70.41 13.91
C PRO A 219 43.54 -70.54 15.40
N ARG A 220 43.39 -71.75 15.95
CA ARG A 220 43.83 -72.07 17.32
C ARG A 220 45.36 -72.09 17.40
N PRO A 221 45.93 -71.69 18.56
CA PRO A 221 47.36 -71.77 18.82
C PRO A 221 47.87 -73.21 18.89
#